data_AF-A0A2G7FSL6-F1
#
_entry.id   AF-A0A2G7FSL6-F1
#
_cell.length_a   1.000
_cell.length_b   1.000
_cell.length_c   1.000
_cell.angle_alpha   90.00
_cell.angle_beta   90.00
_cell.angle_gamma   90.00
#
_symmetry.space_group_name_H-M   'P 1'
#
loop_
_entity.id
_entity.type
_entity.pdbx_description
1 polymer ?
#
loop_
_entity_poly.entity_id
_entity_poly.type
_entity_poly.pdbx_seq_one_letter_code
_entity_poly.pdbx_strand_id
1 'polypeptide(L)'
;MALLHSAHALSIPVRLGIDFVARTHSFFWSIQHSLCSLECAFLLSRWLLSIPVTQAEQRLSEHERKLLLWIKSMMDETDMAVDPPGAPDVDFLANPYKAKQLSIAIVRVWARTFKGNTSWAIVDLVGSSLEAYADLLETQL
;
A
#
# COMPACT_ATOMS: atom_id res chain seq x y z
N MET A 1 -14.76 5.07 6.12
CA MET A 1 -13.85 5.35 7.25
C MET A 1 -12.64 4.43 7.27
N ALA A 2 -12.80 3.09 7.31
CA ALA A 2 -11.65 2.16 7.38
C ALA A 2 -10.60 2.38 6.27
N LEU A 3 -11.00 2.48 5.00
CA LEU A 3 -10.07 2.74 3.88
C LEU A 3 -9.28 4.04 4.02
N LEU A 4 -9.94 5.11 4.48
CA LEU A 4 -9.30 6.41 4.71
C LEU A 4 -8.28 6.31 5.85
N HIS A 5 -8.62 5.62 6.93
CA HIS A 5 -7.70 5.37 8.03
C HIS A 5 -6.50 4.51 7.59
N SER A 6 -6.73 3.50 6.77
CA SER A 6 -5.64 2.67 6.23
C SER A 6 -4.73 3.47 5.30
N ALA A 7 -5.28 4.32 4.42
CA ALA A 7 -4.50 5.22 3.58
C ALA A 7 -3.72 6.25 4.42
N HIS A 8 -4.33 6.76 5.49
CA HIS A 8 -3.63 7.64 6.43
C HIS A 8 -2.50 6.92 7.17
N ALA A 9 -2.72 5.67 7.60
CA ALA A 9 -1.69 4.86 8.25
C ALA A 9 -0.49 4.61 7.32
N LEU A 10 -0.73 4.47 6.00
CA LEU A 10 0.34 4.39 4.99
C LEU A 10 1.06 5.74 4.79
N SER A 11 0.35 6.87 4.90
CA SER A 11 0.93 8.20 4.68
C SER A 11 2.05 8.54 5.67
N ILE A 12 1.99 8.01 6.88
CA ILE A 12 2.97 8.32 7.93
C ILE A 12 4.36 7.71 7.61
N PRO A 13 4.51 6.40 7.34
CA PRO A 13 5.81 5.83 6.98
C PRO A 13 6.35 6.36 5.65
N VAL A 14 5.47 6.70 4.69
CA VAL A 14 5.89 7.35 3.43
C VAL A 14 6.54 8.71 3.71
N ARG A 15 5.87 9.58 4.49
CA ARG A 15 6.38 10.93 4.83
C ARG A 15 7.63 10.91 5.70
N LEU A 16 7.74 9.94 6.61
CA LEU A 16 8.93 9.77 7.46
C LEU A 16 10.13 9.17 6.70
N GLY A 17 9.87 8.54 5.55
CA GLY A 17 10.84 7.75 4.81
C GLY A 17 10.82 6.28 5.26
N ILE A 18 10.47 5.39 4.33
CA ILE A 18 10.30 3.95 4.56
C ILE A 18 11.55 3.35 5.23
N ASP A 19 12.71 3.69 4.70
CA ASP A 19 14.02 3.24 5.20
C ASP A 19 14.33 3.72 6.61
N PHE A 20 13.93 4.95 6.93
CA PHE A 20 14.12 5.51 8.27
C PHE A 20 13.23 4.78 9.28
N VAL A 21 11.98 4.54 8.92
CA VAL A 21 11.03 3.81 9.77
C VAL A 21 11.47 2.36 10.00
N ALA A 22 11.92 1.69 8.94
CA ALA A 22 12.42 0.32 9.02
C ALA A 22 13.62 0.20 9.98
N ARG A 23 14.56 1.16 9.95
CA ARG A 23 15.76 1.14 10.81
C ARG A 23 15.53 1.56 12.24
N THR A 24 14.63 2.52 12.47
CA THR A 24 14.42 3.09 13.81
C THR A 24 13.40 2.31 14.64
N HIS A 25 12.64 1.41 14.00
CA HIS A 25 11.56 0.64 14.61
C HIS A 25 10.53 1.49 15.37
N SER A 26 10.51 2.81 15.14
CA SER A 26 9.70 3.76 15.90
C SER A 26 8.21 3.59 15.66
N PHE A 27 7.83 2.90 14.58
CA PHE A 27 6.45 2.57 14.24
C PHE A 27 5.90 1.31 14.90
N PHE A 28 6.78 0.39 15.32
CA PHE A 28 6.38 -0.95 15.77
C PHE A 28 6.70 -1.13 17.24
N TRP A 29 6.23 -0.17 18.04
CA TRP A 29 6.40 -0.15 19.49
C TRP A 29 5.61 -1.26 20.20
N SER A 30 4.62 -1.86 19.52
CA SER A 30 3.86 -3.02 20.01
C SER A 30 3.33 -3.89 18.87
N ILE A 31 3.08 -5.17 19.19
CA ILE A 31 2.45 -6.15 18.29
C ILE A 31 1.10 -5.64 17.77
N GLN A 32 0.33 -4.92 18.60
CA GLN A 32 -0.97 -4.36 18.19
C GLN A 32 -0.85 -3.36 17.04
N HIS A 33 0.15 -2.47 17.08
CA HIS A 33 0.40 -1.52 15.98
C HIS A 33 0.80 -2.26 14.70
N SER A 34 1.58 -3.33 14.85
CA SER A 34 2.01 -4.18 13.73
C SER A 34 0.81 -4.87 13.06
N LEU A 35 -0.11 -5.43 13.85
CA LEU A 35 -1.33 -6.05 13.33
C LEU A 35 -2.26 -5.04 12.66
N CYS A 36 -2.45 -3.85 13.26
CA CYS A 36 -3.25 -2.79 12.64
C CYS A 36 -2.66 -2.34 11.29
N SER A 37 -1.34 -2.15 11.22
CA SER A 37 -0.63 -1.83 9.98
C SER A 37 -0.77 -2.95 8.93
N LEU A 38 -0.73 -4.23 9.33
CA LEU A 38 -0.97 -5.37 8.45
C LEU A 38 -2.40 -5.37 7.91
N GLU A 39 -3.40 -5.17 8.76
CA GLU A 39 -4.81 -5.06 8.34
C GLU A 39 -5.01 -3.91 7.36
N CYS A 40 -4.35 -2.77 7.60
CA CYS A 40 -4.37 -1.63 6.68
C CYS A 40 -3.74 -1.96 5.33
N ALA A 41 -2.59 -2.63 5.32
CA ALA A 41 -1.92 -3.08 4.10
C ALA A 41 -2.84 -4.01 3.28
N PHE A 42 -3.44 -5.00 3.94
CA PHE A 42 -4.31 -5.97 3.29
C PHE A 42 -5.61 -5.32 2.78
N LEU A 43 -6.25 -4.46 3.59
CA LEU A 43 -7.48 -3.78 3.21
C LEU A 43 -7.28 -2.89 1.97
N LEU A 44 -6.21 -2.09 1.96
CA LEU A 44 -5.87 -1.25 0.80
C LEU A 44 -5.56 -2.10 -0.44
N SER A 45 -4.75 -3.14 -0.28
CA SER A 45 -4.40 -4.05 -1.37
C SER A 45 -5.64 -4.67 -1.99
N ARG A 46 -6.52 -5.26 -1.17
CA ARG A 46 -7.75 -5.93 -1.63
C ARG A 46 -8.74 -4.96 -2.25
N TRP A 47 -8.88 -3.76 -1.70
CA TRP A 47 -9.73 -2.73 -2.29
C TRP A 47 -9.22 -2.35 -3.68
N LEU A 48 -7.92 -2.08 -3.86
CA LEU A 48 -7.33 -1.77 -5.16
C LEU A 48 -7.51 -2.92 -6.18
N LEU A 49 -7.34 -4.17 -5.74
CA LEU A 49 -7.56 -5.35 -6.57
C LEU A 49 -9.03 -5.56 -6.96
N SER A 50 -9.98 -5.05 -6.17
CA SER A 50 -11.41 -5.15 -6.51
C SER A 50 -11.83 -4.15 -7.58
N ILE A 51 -11.14 -3.01 -7.73
CA ILE A 51 -11.53 -1.93 -8.65
C ILE A 51 -11.76 -2.45 -10.08
N PRO A 52 -10.81 -3.20 -10.71
CA PRO A 52 -11.01 -3.74 -12.06
C PRO A 52 -12.21 -4.67 -12.18
N VAL A 53 -12.46 -5.47 -11.13
CA VAL A 53 -13.47 -6.52 -11.13
C VAL A 53 -14.87 -5.91 -11.00
N THR A 54 -15.02 -4.91 -10.15
CA THR A 54 -16.33 -4.29 -9.86
C THR A 54 -16.68 -3.16 -10.82
N GLN A 55 -15.74 -2.66 -11.64
CA GLN A 55 -15.94 -1.46 -12.46
C GLN A 55 -17.15 -1.54 -13.42
N ALA A 56 -17.50 -2.74 -13.90
CA ALA A 56 -18.65 -2.95 -14.78
C ALA A 56 -20.00 -2.81 -14.06
N GLU A 57 -20.06 -3.17 -12.78
CA GLU A 57 -21.27 -3.21 -11.96
C GLU A 57 -21.40 -1.95 -11.10
N GLN A 58 -20.29 -1.50 -10.51
CA GLN A 58 -20.20 -0.37 -9.62
C GLN A 58 -18.95 0.47 -9.94
N ARG A 59 -19.20 1.67 -10.46
CA ARG A 59 -18.13 2.66 -10.64
C ARG A 59 -17.73 3.25 -9.29
N LEU A 60 -16.46 3.61 -9.16
CA LEU A 60 -15.95 4.33 -8.00
C LEU A 60 -16.71 5.64 -7.81
N SER A 61 -17.13 5.88 -6.57
CA SER A 61 -17.63 7.18 -6.14
C SER A 61 -16.55 8.25 -6.26
N GLU A 62 -16.96 9.52 -6.26
CA GLU A 62 -16.02 10.65 -6.29
C GLU A 62 -15.02 10.60 -5.12
N HIS A 63 -15.48 10.21 -3.94
CA HIS A 63 -14.64 10.05 -2.74
C HIS A 63 -13.59 8.96 -2.91
N GLU A 64 -13.97 7.81 -3.48
CA GLU A 64 -13.05 6.70 -3.75
C GLU A 64 -12.03 7.07 -4.83
N ARG A 65 -12.43 7.84 -5.86
CA ARG A 65 -11.49 8.35 -6.87
C ARG A 65 -10.48 9.31 -6.26
N LYS A 66 -10.92 10.23 -5.40
CA LYS A 66 -10.01 11.12 -4.65
C LYS A 66 -9.06 10.34 -3.74
N LEU A 67 -9.57 9.31 -3.05
CA LEU A 67 -8.75 8.43 -2.21
C LEU A 67 -7.72 7.66 -3.03
N LEU A 68 -8.11 7.12 -4.18
CA LEU A 68 -7.24 6.40 -5.09
C LEU A 68 -6.10 7.30 -5.61
N LEU A 69 -6.42 8.52 -6.04
CA LEU A 69 -5.43 9.49 -6.49
C LEU A 69 -4.50 9.94 -5.35
N TRP A 70 -5.04 10.09 -4.14
CA TRP A 70 -4.22 10.39 -2.97
C TRP A 70 -3.22 9.27 -2.68
N ILE A 71 -3.66 8.01 -2.74
CA ILE A 71 -2.79 6.85 -2.56
C ILE A 71 -1.74 6.77 -3.68
N LYS A 72 -2.13 6.97 -4.94
CA LYS A 72 -1.19 7.07 -6.07
C LYS A 72 -0.13 8.14 -5.79
N SER A 73 -0.54 9.36 -5.47
CA SER A 73 0.38 10.48 -5.20
C SER A 73 1.33 10.17 -4.05
N MET A 74 0.89 9.48 -3.00
CA MET A 74 1.79 9.03 -1.93
C MET A 74 2.82 8.02 -2.41
N MET A 75 2.46 7.12 -3.32
CA MET A 75 3.39 6.14 -3.90
C MET A 75 4.34 6.76 -4.91
N ASP A 76 3.91 7.81 -5.62
CA ASP A 76 4.76 8.61 -6.50
C ASP A 76 5.90 9.32 -5.74
N GLU A 77 5.76 9.55 -4.43
CA GLU A 77 6.83 10.07 -3.53
C GLU A 77 7.87 9.01 -3.13
N THR A 78 7.69 7.75 -3.55
CA THR A 78 8.56 6.62 -3.20
C THR A 78 9.22 6.02 -4.44
N ASP A 79 10.24 5.16 -4.24
CA ASP A 79 10.86 4.40 -5.33
C ASP A 79 9.93 3.32 -5.95
N MET A 80 8.66 3.28 -5.55
CA MET A 80 7.64 2.33 -5.99
C MET A 80 6.51 3.00 -6.78
N ALA A 81 6.79 4.14 -7.40
CA ALA A 81 5.85 4.83 -8.29
C ALA A 81 5.39 3.91 -9.43
N VAL A 82 4.07 3.87 -9.68
CA VAL A 82 3.48 3.02 -10.73
C VAL A 82 3.53 3.69 -12.10
N ASP A 83 3.50 5.02 -12.11
CA ASP A 83 3.51 5.83 -13.32
C ASP A 83 4.82 6.60 -13.48
N PRO A 84 5.23 6.92 -14.71
CA PRO A 84 6.34 7.81 -14.94
C PRO A 84 6.03 9.22 -14.38
N PRO A 85 7.05 9.97 -13.95
CA PRO A 85 6.87 11.33 -13.43
C PRO A 85 6.10 12.21 -14.42
N GLY A 86 5.00 12.82 -13.95
CA GLY A 86 4.16 13.72 -14.75
C GLY A 86 3.10 13.03 -15.63
N ALA A 87 2.90 11.72 -15.52
CA ALA A 87 1.78 11.05 -16.18
C ALA A 87 0.44 11.63 -15.69
N PRO A 88 -0.53 11.90 -16.57
CA PRO A 88 -1.79 12.51 -16.18
C PRO A 88 -2.69 11.51 -15.46
N ASP A 89 -3.33 11.95 -14.38
CA ASP A 89 -4.18 11.11 -13.52
C ASP A 89 -5.35 10.44 -14.25
N VAL A 90 -5.79 11.02 -15.38
CA VAL A 90 -6.84 10.44 -16.23
C VAL A 90 -6.41 9.09 -16.81
N ASP A 91 -5.14 8.95 -17.19
CA ASP A 91 -4.60 7.70 -17.73
C ASP A 91 -4.47 6.64 -16.64
N PHE A 92 -4.22 7.08 -15.41
CA PHE A 92 -4.22 6.20 -14.24
C PHE A 92 -5.61 5.63 -13.97
N LEU A 93 -6.62 6.50 -13.86
CA LEU A 93 -7.99 6.10 -13.57
C LEU A 93 -8.66 5.31 -14.69
N ALA A 94 -8.22 5.49 -15.94
CA ALA A 94 -8.74 4.77 -17.10
C ALA A 94 -8.19 3.34 -17.21
N ASN A 95 -7.04 3.06 -16.60
CA ASN A 95 -6.38 1.76 -16.73
C ASN A 95 -6.53 0.90 -15.46
N PRO A 96 -7.41 -0.12 -15.48
CA PRO A 96 -7.61 -1.00 -14.33
C PRO A 96 -6.33 -1.76 -13.92
N TYR A 97 -5.41 -2.00 -14.84
CA TYR A 97 -4.14 -2.66 -14.55
C TYR A 97 -3.26 -1.83 -13.61
N LYS A 98 -3.32 -0.50 -13.69
CA LYS A 98 -2.55 0.40 -12.82
C LYS A 98 -3.01 0.34 -11.37
N ALA A 99 -4.31 0.11 -11.11
CA ALA A 99 -4.80 -0.13 -9.75
C ALA A 99 -4.22 -1.42 -9.15
N LYS A 100 -4.06 -2.47 -9.97
CA LYS A 100 -3.43 -3.73 -9.57
C LYS A 100 -1.93 -3.55 -9.28
N GLN A 101 -1.22 -2.81 -10.13
CA GLN A 101 0.19 -2.45 -9.87
C GLN A 101 0.36 -1.62 -8.60
N LEU A 102 -0.53 -0.65 -8.36
CA LEU A 102 -0.54 0.16 -7.14
C LEU A 102 -0.78 -0.70 -5.89
N SER A 103 -1.62 -1.73 -5.99
CA SER A 103 -1.83 -2.70 -4.90
C SER A 103 -0.52 -3.38 -4.49
N ILE A 104 0.25 -3.85 -5.48
CA ILE A 104 1.54 -4.52 -5.26
C ILE A 104 2.55 -3.54 -4.65
N ALA A 105 2.64 -2.33 -5.20
CA ALA A 105 3.53 -1.29 -4.70
C ALA A 105 3.31 -0.99 -3.21
N ILE A 106 2.04 -0.84 -2.79
CA ILE A 106 1.68 -0.60 -1.38
C ILE A 106 2.09 -1.77 -0.49
N VAL A 107 1.85 -3.00 -0.94
CA VAL A 107 2.24 -4.20 -0.17
C VAL A 107 3.77 -4.24 0.00
N ARG A 108 4.54 -3.93 -1.05
CA ARG A 108 6.00 -3.85 -0.99
C ARG A 108 6.49 -2.75 -0.04
N VAL A 109 5.84 -1.58 -0.06
CA VAL A 109 6.15 -0.49 0.88
C VAL A 109 5.92 -0.93 2.33
N TRP A 110 4.79 -1.58 2.62
CA TRP A 110 4.55 -2.14 3.94
C TRP A 110 5.59 -3.20 4.32
N ALA A 111 5.86 -4.17 3.44
CA ALA A 111 6.85 -5.22 3.67
C ALA A 111 8.22 -4.63 4.06
N ARG A 112 8.69 -3.61 3.33
CA ARG A 112 9.92 -2.86 3.65
C ARG A 112 9.85 -2.15 5.00
N THR A 113 8.70 -1.54 5.32
CA THR A 113 8.50 -0.86 6.60
C THR A 113 8.64 -1.84 7.77
N PHE A 114 8.10 -3.06 7.64
CA PHE A 114 8.15 -4.10 8.68
C PHE A 114 9.51 -4.79 8.82
N LYS A 115 10.36 -4.75 7.79
CA LYS A 115 11.60 -5.53 7.71
C LYS A 115 12.66 -5.03 8.68
N GLY A 116 13.43 -5.97 9.24
CA GLY A 116 14.63 -5.67 10.03
C GLY A 116 14.36 -5.36 11.50
N ASN A 117 13.13 -5.56 11.99
CA ASN A 117 12.82 -5.40 13.41
C ASN A 117 13.40 -6.55 14.25
N THR A 118 14.50 -6.29 14.94
CA THR A 118 15.17 -7.26 15.82
C THR A 118 14.52 -7.38 17.19
N SER A 119 13.66 -6.43 17.58
CA SER A 119 13.03 -6.41 18.91
C SER A 119 11.85 -7.38 19.00
N TRP A 120 11.16 -7.66 17.90
CA TRP A 120 9.98 -8.52 17.86
C TRP A 120 9.97 -9.40 16.60
N ALA A 121 10.28 -10.69 16.73
CA ALA A 121 10.35 -11.63 15.60
C ALA A 121 9.06 -11.70 14.76
N ILE A 122 7.89 -11.47 15.37
CA ILE A 122 6.60 -11.44 14.67
C ILE A 122 6.52 -10.30 13.64
N VAL A 123 7.18 -9.17 13.89
CA VAL A 123 7.14 -8.00 12.99
C VAL A 123 7.91 -8.31 11.70
N ASP A 124 9.07 -8.96 11.83
CA ASP A 124 9.85 -9.41 10.68
C ASP A 124 9.15 -10.53 9.89
N LEU A 125 8.42 -11.43 10.58
CA LEU A 125 7.56 -12.43 9.94
C LEU A 125 6.43 -11.76 9.13
N VAL A 126 5.81 -10.71 9.65
CA VAL A 126 4.79 -9.93 8.92
C VAL A 126 5.39 -9.30 7.67
N GLY A 127 6.57 -8.68 7.78
CA GLY A 127 7.28 -8.12 6.62
C GLY A 127 7.56 -9.16 5.55
N SER A 128 8.09 -10.31 5.94
CA SER A 128 8.37 -11.43 5.04
C SER A 128 7.11 -12.01 4.39
N SER A 129 6.00 -12.07 5.14
CA SER A 129 4.71 -12.55 4.63
C SER A 129 4.12 -11.58 3.60
N LEU A 130 4.25 -10.27 3.83
CA LEU A 130 3.81 -9.25 2.86
C LEU A 130 4.67 -9.28 1.59
N GLU A 131 5.98 -9.52 1.71
CA GLU A 131 6.85 -9.70 0.54
C GLU A 131 6.38 -10.89 -0.32
N ALA A 132 6.16 -12.05 0.31
CA ALA A 132 5.65 -13.23 -0.39
C ALA A 132 4.25 -13.00 -1.00
N TYR A 133 3.40 -12.22 -0.33
CA TYR A 133 2.10 -11.82 -0.87
C TYR A 133 2.24 -10.90 -2.10
N ALA A 134 3.18 -9.94 -2.09
CA ALA A 134 3.46 -9.10 -3.26
C ALA A 134 3.96 -9.94 -4.45
N ASP A 135 4.88 -10.86 -4.21
CA ASP A 135 5.40 -11.76 -5.25
C ASP A 135 4.27 -12.60 -5.87
N LEU A 136 3.37 -13.14 -5.05
CA LEU A 136 2.19 -13.86 -5.52
C LEU A 136 1.28 -12.97 -6.39
N LEU A 137 1.03 -11.74 -5.98
CA LEU A 137 0.22 -10.80 -6.77
C LEU A 137 0.89 -10.44 -8.10
N GLU A 138 2.21 -10.34 -8.15
CA GLU A 138 2.97 -10.12 -9.38
C GLU A 138 2.87 -11.30 -10.36
N THR A 139 2.90 -12.54 -9.86
CA THR A 139 2.70 -13.71 -10.75
C THR A 139 1.31 -13.75 -11.39
N GLN A 140 0.33 -13.08 -10.79
CA GLN A 140 -1.02 -12.99 -11.30
C GLN A 140 -1.24 -11.77 -12.19
N LEU A 141 -0.27 -10.84 -12.27
CA LEU A 141 -0.36 -9.57 -12.95
C LEU A 141 -0.63 -9.76 -14.45
#